data_AF-A0A926N847-F1
#
_entry.id   AF-A0A926N847-F1
#
_cell.length_a   1.000
_cell.length_b   1.000
_cell.length_c   1.000
_cell.angle_alpha   90.00
_cell.angle_beta   90.00
_cell.angle_gamma   90.00
#
_symmetry.space_group_name_H-M   'P 1'
#
loop_
_entity.id
_entity.type
_entity.pdbx_description
1 polymer ?
#
loop_
_entity_poly.entity_id
_entity_poly.type
_entity_poly.pdbx_seq_one_letter_code
_entity_poly.pdbx_strand_id
1 'polypeptide(L)' 'MDRKIVKIGNSLGVIIPSKYLEDLGVTYNDIIDMEFDKALNMIKIKNKSMTLNDNHLEQVIKRVIDQYLKEKGLL' A
#
# COMPACT_ATOMS: atom_id res chain seq x y z
N MET A 1 4.26 11.96 -20.40
CA MET A 1 3.65 10.61 -20.30
C MET A 1 2.15 10.81 -20.12
N ASP A 2 1.38 10.68 -21.20
CA ASP A 2 -0.08 10.85 -21.15
C ASP A 2 -0.74 9.61 -20.55
N ARG A 3 -1.36 9.77 -19.37
CA ARG A 3 -2.16 8.72 -18.74
C ARG A 3 -3.55 8.73 -19.38
N LYS A 4 -3.83 7.75 -20.25
CA LYS A 4 -5.13 7.59 -20.92
C LYS A 4 -6.15 7.09 -19.90
N ILE A 5 -7.16 7.90 -19.60
CA ILE A 5 -8.30 7.48 -18.76
C ILE A 5 -9.13 6.50 -19.59
N VAL A 6 -9.14 5.23 -19.21
CA VAL A 6 -9.90 4.18 -19.90
C VAL A 6 -11.34 4.24 -19.40
N LYS A 7 -12.27 4.69 -20.27
CA LYS A 7 -13.69 4.78 -19.92
C LYS A 7 -14.35 3.41 -20.09
N ILE A 8 -14.52 2.67 -19.01
CA ILE A 8 -15.27 1.41 -18.98
C ILE A 8 -16.75 1.75 -18.76
N GLY A 9 -17.53 1.94 -19.83
CA GLY A 9 -19.00 2.10 -19.76
C GLY A 9 -19.50 3.19 -18.79
N ASN A 10 -20.74 3.09 -18.32
CA ASN A 10 -21.33 3.99 -17.33
C ASN A 10 -20.79 3.64 -15.92
N SER A 11 -19.47 3.71 -15.75
CA SER A 11 -18.80 3.35 -14.49
C SER A 11 -18.84 4.51 -13.49
N LEU A 12 -19.23 4.19 -12.26
CA LEU A 12 -19.00 5.03 -11.08
C LEU A 12 -17.52 4.90 -10.66
N GLY A 13 -16.62 5.30 -11.57
CA GLY A 13 -15.19 5.24 -11.32
C GLY A 13 -14.76 6.25 -10.26
N VAL A 14 -13.95 5.81 -9.31
CA VAL A 14 -13.31 6.68 -8.31
C VAL A 14 -11.84 6.83 -8.67
N ILE A 15 -11.35 8.07 -8.71
CA ILE A 15 -9.94 8.35 -8.95
C ILE A 15 -9.19 8.32 -7.62
N ILE A 16 -8.21 7.44 -7.51
CA ILE A 16 -7.34 7.31 -6.33
C ILE A 16 -5.99 7.96 -6.65
N PRO A 17 -5.43 8.79 -5.76
CA PRO A 17 -4.09 9.36 -5.94
C PRO A 17 -3.02 8.27 -6.05
N SER A 18 -2.04 8.48 -6.93
CA SER A 18 -1.04 7.44 -7.27
C SER A 18 -0.21 6.98 -6.08
N LYS A 19 0.08 7.88 -5.11
CA LYS A 19 0.80 7.53 -3.88
C LYS A 19 0.16 6.36 -3.13
N TYR A 20 -1.18 6.35 -3.02
CA TYR A 20 -1.89 5.28 -2.32
C TYR A 20 -1.92 3.97 -3.12
N LEU A 21 -1.92 4.07 -4.46
CA LEU A 21 -1.83 2.89 -5.33
C LEU A 21 -0.43 2.26 -5.27
N GLU A 22 0.61 3.09 -5.20
CA GLU A 22 2.00 2.65 -4.98
C GLU A 22 2.16 1.96 -3.62
N ASP A 23 1.62 2.54 -2.55
CA ASP A 23 1.64 1.94 -1.20
C ASP A 23 0.88 0.60 -1.14
N LEU A 24 -0.21 0.46 -1.91
CA LEU A 24 -0.98 -0.79 -2.04
C LEU A 24 -0.37 -1.79 -3.04
N GLY A 25 0.70 -1.41 -3.74
CA GLY A 25 1.33 -2.22 -4.78
C GLY A 25 0.38 -2.60 -5.93
N VAL A 26 -0.59 -1.73 -6.24
CA VAL A 26 -1.60 -1.98 -7.29
C VAL A 26 -1.12 -1.42 -8.61
N THR A 27 -1.08 -2.28 -9.61
CA THR A 27 -0.69 -1.95 -10.99
C THR A 27 -1.90 -1.98 -11.93
N TYR A 28 -1.66 -1.53 -13.17
CA TYR A 28 -2.72 -1.49 -14.17
C TYR A 28 -3.26 -2.90 -14.44
N ASN A 29 -4.58 -3.04 -14.44
CA ASN A 29 -5.30 -4.30 -14.69
C ASN A 29 -5.26 -5.33 -13.55
N ASP A 30 -4.79 -4.94 -12.36
CA ASP A 30 -4.87 -5.79 -11.17
C ASP A 30 -6.30 -5.95 -10.67
N ILE A 31 -6.60 -7.15 -10.18
CA ILE A 31 -7.88 -7.48 -9.53
C ILE A 31 -7.75 -7.18 -8.04
N ILE A 32 -8.55 -6.23 -7.56
CA ILE A 32 -8.62 -5.83 -6.16
C ILE A 32 -9.93 -6.31 -5.53
N ASP A 33 -9.87 -6.63 -4.24
CA ASP A 33 -11.06 -6.95 -3.44
C ASP A 33 -11.53 -5.67 -2.74
N MET A 34 -12.83 -5.38 -2.83
CA MET A 34 -13.47 -4.23 -2.17
C MET A 34 -14.53 -4.71 -1.18
N GLU A 35 -14.50 -4.16 0.03
CA GLU A 35 -15.41 -4.53 1.10
C GLU A 35 -16.00 -3.26 1.74
N PHE A 36 -17.30 -3.26 2.01
CA PHE A 36 -17.95 -2.16 2.73
C PHE A 36 -18.07 -2.49 4.21
N ASP A 37 -17.32 -1.76 5.03
CA ASP A 37 -17.40 -1.84 6.48
C ASP A 37 -18.55 -0.94 6.97
N LYS A 38 -19.66 -1.58 7.35
CA LYS A 38 -20.86 -0.90 7.88
C LYS A 38 -20.64 -0.22 9.22
N ALA A 39 -19.71 -0.71 10.05
CA ALA A 39 -19.47 -0.17 11.39
C ALA A 39 -18.73 1.16 11.31
N LEU A 40 -17.77 1.26 10.40
CA LEU A 40 -16.99 2.47 10.17
C LEU A 40 -17.53 3.34 9.04
N ASN A 41 -18.52 2.83 8.28
CA ASN A 41 -19.05 3.44 7.06
C ASN A 41 -17.94 3.74 6.03
N MET A 42 -17.04 2.78 5.83
CA MET A 42 -15.84 2.91 4.99
C MET A 42 -15.75 1.80 3.95
N ILE A 43 -15.19 2.12 2.77
CA ILE A 43 -14.82 1.14 1.77
C ILE A 43 -13.35 0.73 2.01
N LYS A 44 -13.12 -0.55 2.23
CA LYS A 44 -11.78 -1.14 2.36
C LYS A 44 -11.38 -1.74 1.00
N ILE A 45 -10.22 -1.33 0.52
CA ILE A 45 -9.61 -1.87 -0.70
C ILE A 45 -8.45 -2.77 -0.27
N LYS A 46 -8.46 -4.03 -0.72
CA LYS A 46 -7.43 -5.03 -0.40
C LYS A 46 -6.83 -5.56 -1.70
N ASN A 47 -5.51 -5.68 -1.75
CA ASN A 47 -4.80 -6.37 -2.82
C ASN A 47 -4.54 -7.82 -2.37
N LYS A 48 -4.92 -8.81 -3.19
CA LYS A 48 -4.70 -10.24 -2.90
C LYS A 48 -3.22 -10.60 -2.71
N SER A 49 -2.32 -9.85 -3.35
CA SER A 49 -0.88 -10.09 -3.31
C SER A 49 -0.18 -9.43 -2.11
N MET A 50 -0.90 -8.68 -1.26
CA MET A 50 -0.33 -8.21 0.00
C MET A 50 -0.42 -9.32 1.04
N THR A 51 0.52 -10.28 0.99
CA THR A 51 1.09 -10.74 2.26
C THR A 51 1.55 -9.48 2.97
N LEU A 52 0.98 -9.16 4.13
CA LEU A 52 1.47 -8.06 4.96
C LEU A 52 2.99 -8.17 4.98
N ASN A 53 3.67 -7.15 4.48
CA ASN A 53 5.12 -7.13 4.50
C ASN A 53 5.51 -6.91 5.97
N ASP A 54 5.59 -8.00 6.74
CA ASP A 54 6.05 -8.06 8.15
C ASP A 54 7.43 -7.41 8.33
N ASN A 55 8.13 -7.13 7.22
CA ASN A 55 9.40 -6.43 7.17
C ASN A 55 9.39 -4.98 7.67
N HIS A 56 8.25 -4.31 7.83
CA HIS A 56 8.28 -2.95 8.38
C HIS A 56 8.77 -2.96 9.84
N LEU A 57 8.36 -3.96 10.62
CA LEU A 57 8.80 -4.12 12.00
C LEU A 57 10.28 -4.51 12.05
N GLU A 58 10.71 -5.44 11.19
CA GLU A 58 12.13 -5.82 11.09
C GLU A 58 13.04 -4.65 10.65
N GLN A 59 12.58 -3.80 9.72
CA GLN A 59 13.35 -2.63 9.27
C GLN A 59 13.49 -1.58 10.38
N VAL A 60 12.44 -1.37 11.17
CA VAL A 60 12.50 -0.48 12.33
C VAL A 60 13.44 -1.04 13.39
N ILE A 61 13.35 -2.33 13.70
CA ILE A 61 14.26 -2.99 14.65
C ILE A 61 15.72 -2.89 14.19
N LYS A 62 16.01 -3.23 12.93
CA LYS A 62 17.37 -3.14 12.37
C LYS A 62 17.93 -1.72 12.49
N ARG A 63 17.11 -0.71 12.17
CA ARG A 63 17.53 0.70 12.27
C ARG A 63 17.89 1.10 13.71
N VAL A 64 17.11 0.65 14.70
CA VAL A 64 17.37 0.94 16.12
C VAL A 64 18.63 0.22 16.60
N ILE A 65 18.81 -1.05 16.21
CA ILE A 65 20.01 -1.84 16.54
C ILE A 65 21.26 -1.21 15.92
N ASP A 66 21.24 -0.86 14.63
CA ASP A 66 22.36 -0.23 13.94
C ASP A 66 22.75 1.11 14.58
N GLN A 67 21.75 1.90 15.00
CA GLN A 67 21.99 3.16 15.69
C GLN A 67 22.62 2.93 17.06
N TYR A 68 22.10 1.98 17.84
CA TYR A 68 22.66 1.65 19.16
C TYR A 68 24.09 1.10 19.08
N LEU A 69 24.38 0.25 18.09
CA LEU A 69 25.72 -0.32 17.89
C LEU A 69 26.75 0.75 17.50
N LYS A 70 26.36 1.72 16.65
CA LYS A 70 27.18 2.89 16.32
C LYS A 70 27.43 3.78 17.53
N GLU A 71 26.41 4.05 18.33
CA GLU A 71 26.55 4.86 19.56
C GLU A 71 27.49 4.20 20.59
N LYS A 72 27.58 2.86 20.57
CA LYS A 72 28.49 2.10 21.45
C LYS A 72 29.86 1.80 20.84
N GLY A 73 30.15 2.26 19.62
CA GLY A 73 31.43 2.04 18.95
C GLY A 73 31.76 0.57 18.67
N LEU A 74 30.72 -0.27 18.58
CA LEU A 74 30.84 -1.70 18.27
C LEU A 74 30.73 -1.97 16.76
N LEU A 75 30.59 -0.90 15.95
CA LEU A 75 30.42 -0.88 14.51
C LEU A 75 30.94 0.43 13.91
#